data_AF-A0A6I1FZN3-F1
#
_entry.id   AF-A0A6I1FZN3-F1
#
_cell.length_a   1.000
_cell.length_b   1.000
_cell.length_c   1.000
_cell.angle_alpha   90.00
_cell.angle_beta   90.00
_cell.angle_gamma   90.00
#
_symmetry.space_group_name_H-M   'P 1'
#
loop_
_entity.id
_entity.type
_entity.pdbx_description
1 polymer ?
#
loop_
_entity_poly.entity_id
_entity_poly.type
_entity_poly.pdbx_seq_one_letter_code
_entity_poly.pdbx_strand_id
1 'polypeptide(L)'
;MPITVSFPAYEMTTALDGALAVRLNMHAAEAKDLLQGARFDQAPVINVEDRLCGWVRTADLGRRGTVSRSLIPLERCAIQARDTPVKDAVQAIAASGLVFFAGPSGITDFAVGSDLDRHVVRCYLYVVLAEAEMLLADAAEAFLSQEAIEVLIQGRERTRYEAACAQDVETRPVEYLMFRAYSRIVDRIPPLVEAFPGSQNELRAVLKEFAKLRNCVAHPSKSLTTEFSVTDVAALATKAEAFTEGLRQARRSSARR
;
A
#
# COMPACT_ATOMS: atom_id res chain seq x y z
N MET A 1 15.78 10.66 12.85
CA MET A 1 16.45 10.05 11.69
C MET A 1 15.35 9.57 10.75
N PRO A 2 15.36 9.90 9.44
CA PRO A 2 14.31 9.46 8.53
C PRO A 2 14.31 7.94 8.43
N ILE A 3 13.12 7.34 8.51
CA ILE A 3 12.95 5.90 8.32
C ILE A 3 12.90 5.64 6.81
N THR A 4 14.06 5.42 6.19
CA THR A 4 14.12 5.00 4.77
C THR A 4 14.09 3.49 4.72
N VAL A 5 12.90 2.89 4.70
CA VAL A 5 12.78 1.44 4.50
C VAL A 5 12.49 1.18 3.03
N SER A 6 13.41 0.46 2.38
CA SER A 6 13.24 -0.02 1.02
C SER A 6 13.08 -1.53 1.06
N PHE A 7 11.85 -1.99 0.87
CA PHE A 7 11.57 -3.40 0.62
C PHE A 7 11.67 -3.67 -0.89
N PRO A 8 12.38 -4.71 -1.33
CA PRO A 8 12.47 -5.03 -2.75
C PRO A 8 11.21 -5.75 -3.24
N ALA A 9 10.77 -5.45 -4.46
CA ALA A 9 9.52 -5.97 -5.01
C ALA A 9 9.51 -7.49 -5.21
N TYR A 10 10.67 -8.15 -5.41
CA TYR A 10 10.71 -9.61 -5.55
C TYR A 10 10.12 -10.35 -4.33
N GLU A 11 10.05 -9.73 -3.15
CA GLU A 11 9.42 -10.33 -1.97
C GLU A 11 7.89 -10.38 -2.06
N MET A 12 7.27 -9.59 -2.96
CA MET A 12 5.82 -9.62 -3.21
C MET A 12 5.44 -10.37 -4.48
N THR A 13 6.38 -10.89 -5.26
CA THR A 13 6.07 -11.46 -6.57
C THR A 13 5.75 -12.95 -6.53
N THR A 14 5.04 -13.42 -7.54
CA THR A 14 4.88 -14.83 -7.87
C THR A 14 5.90 -15.22 -8.94
N ALA A 15 6.69 -16.25 -8.68
CA ALA A 15 7.60 -16.80 -9.68
C ALA A 15 6.79 -17.32 -10.87
N LEU A 16 7.26 -17.08 -12.09
CA LEU A 16 6.65 -17.67 -13.29
C LEU A 16 6.80 -19.19 -13.30
N ASP A 17 7.91 -19.69 -12.75
CA ASP A 17 8.09 -21.12 -12.53
C ASP A 17 7.08 -21.63 -11.50
N GLY A 18 6.24 -22.58 -11.90
CA GLY A 18 5.14 -23.11 -11.10
C GLY A 18 3.87 -22.27 -11.08
N ALA A 19 3.82 -21.11 -11.75
CA ALA A 19 2.57 -20.36 -11.92
C ALA A 19 1.65 -21.04 -12.96
N LEU A 20 0.34 -20.93 -12.76
CA LEU A 20 -0.62 -21.33 -13.77
C LEU A 20 -0.54 -20.36 -14.97
N ALA A 21 -0.04 -20.86 -16.09
CA ALA A 21 0.01 -20.15 -17.36
C ALA A 21 -0.91 -20.83 -18.40
N VAL A 22 -1.39 -20.05 -19.38
CA VAL A 22 -2.15 -20.58 -20.52
C VAL A 22 -1.31 -20.55 -21.79
N ARG A 23 -1.57 -21.46 -22.72
CA ARG A 23 -0.82 -21.51 -23.99
C ARG A 23 -1.42 -20.56 -25.02
N LEU A 24 -0.57 -19.91 -25.80
CA LEU A 24 -0.96 -18.93 -26.83
C LEU A 24 -1.96 -19.50 -27.86
N ASN A 25 -1.80 -20.78 -28.21
CA ASN A 25 -2.64 -21.51 -29.16
C ASN A 25 -3.82 -22.25 -28.51
N MET A 26 -3.96 -22.21 -27.18
CA MET A 26 -5.09 -22.82 -26.45
C MET A 26 -6.41 -22.17 -26.90
N HIS A 27 -7.48 -22.97 -26.96
CA HIS A 27 -8.80 -22.45 -27.28
C HIS A 27 -9.26 -21.51 -26.15
N ALA A 28 -9.80 -20.34 -26.50
CA ALA A 28 -10.10 -19.29 -25.51
C ALA A 28 -11.12 -19.75 -24.45
N ALA A 29 -12.09 -20.60 -24.82
CA ALA A 29 -13.06 -21.15 -23.87
C ALA A 29 -12.41 -22.13 -22.87
N GLU A 30 -11.48 -22.97 -23.34
CA GLU A 30 -10.75 -23.91 -22.48
C GLU A 30 -9.86 -23.16 -21.49
N ALA A 31 -9.13 -22.15 -21.97
CA ALA A 31 -8.35 -21.26 -21.11
C ALA A 31 -9.23 -20.58 -20.07
N LYS A 32 -10.42 -20.11 -20.46
CA LYS A 32 -11.37 -19.47 -19.55
C LYS A 32 -11.83 -20.42 -18.45
N ASP A 33 -12.26 -21.63 -18.82
CA ASP A 33 -12.74 -22.63 -17.88
C ASP A 33 -11.62 -23.06 -16.91
N LEU A 34 -10.39 -23.23 -17.41
CA LEU A 34 -9.21 -23.51 -16.60
C LEU A 34 -8.96 -22.41 -15.55
N LEU A 35 -8.91 -21.14 -15.99
CA LEU A 35 -8.67 -20.02 -15.10
C LEU A 35 -9.81 -19.81 -14.10
N GLN A 36 -11.06 -19.95 -14.52
CA GLN A 36 -12.23 -19.86 -13.62
C GLN A 36 -12.25 -21.00 -12.60
N GLY A 37 -11.93 -22.24 -13.02
CA GLY A 37 -11.82 -23.39 -12.13
C GLY A 37 -10.74 -23.21 -11.06
N ALA A 38 -9.62 -22.57 -11.43
CA ALA A 38 -8.54 -22.21 -10.52
C ALA A 38 -8.72 -20.86 -9.82
N ARG A 39 -9.85 -20.16 -10.07
CA ARG A 39 -10.19 -18.83 -9.51
C ARG A 39 -9.17 -17.73 -9.80
N PHE A 40 -8.54 -17.78 -10.98
CA PHE A 40 -7.68 -16.71 -11.47
C PHE A 40 -8.45 -15.78 -12.41
N ASP A 41 -8.30 -14.48 -12.20
CA ASP A 41 -8.85 -13.40 -13.02
C ASP A 41 -7.92 -12.99 -14.17
N GLN A 42 -6.65 -13.41 -14.11
CA GLN A 42 -5.65 -13.22 -15.15
C GLN A 42 -4.55 -14.28 -15.05
N ALA A 43 -3.81 -14.49 -16.14
CA ALA A 43 -2.67 -15.41 -16.17
C ALA A 43 -1.61 -15.02 -17.19
N PRO A 44 -0.33 -15.37 -16.96
CA PRO A 44 0.71 -15.33 -17.98
C PRO A 44 0.35 -16.22 -19.18
N VAL A 45 0.79 -15.80 -20.37
CA VAL A 45 0.62 -16.54 -21.62
C VAL A 45 1.99 -16.98 -22.13
N ILE A 46 2.13 -18.28 -22.42
CA ILE A 46 3.37 -18.86 -22.97
C ILE A 46 3.13 -19.44 -24.37
N ASN A 47 4.17 -19.50 -25.20
CA ASN A 47 4.11 -20.18 -26.50
C ASN A 47 4.40 -21.69 -26.40
N VAL A 48 4.61 -22.34 -27.55
CA VAL A 48 4.93 -23.78 -27.65
C VAL A 48 6.37 -24.11 -27.22
N GLU A 49 7.25 -23.11 -27.13
CA GLU A 49 8.62 -23.20 -26.63
C GLU A 49 8.72 -22.77 -25.16
N ASP A 50 7.58 -22.69 -24.46
CA ASP A 50 7.43 -22.21 -23.08
C ASP A 50 8.02 -20.81 -22.82
N ARG A 51 8.10 -19.97 -23.86
CA ARG A 51 8.51 -18.56 -23.73
C ARG A 51 7.31 -17.69 -23.39
N LEU A 52 7.50 -16.77 -22.45
CA LEU A 52 6.52 -15.76 -22.08
C LEU A 52 6.20 -14.84 -23.27
N CYS A 53 4.91 -14.72 -23.59
CA CYS A 53 4.40 -13.85 -24.66
C CYS A 53 3.65 -12.62 -24.15
N GLY A 54 3.29 -12.60 -22.86
CA GLY A 54 2.46 -11.56 -22.25
C GLY A 54 1.50 -12.16 -21.25
N TRP A 55 0.30 -11.59 -21.12
CA TRP A 55 -0.74 -12.08 -20.20
C TRP A 55 -2.15 -11.86 -20.76
N VAL A 56 -3.15 -12.44 -20.12
CA VAL A 56 -4.56 -12.28 -20.49
C VAL A 56 -5.43 -12.16 -19.26
N ARG A 57 -6.53 -11.39 -19.36
CA ARG A 57 -7.61 -11.39 -18.37
C ARG A 57 -8.62 -12.49 -18.68
N THR A 58 -9.03 -13.23 -17.66
CA THR A 58 -10.09 -14.25 -17.76
C THR A 58 -11.39 -13.68 -18.31
N ALA A 59 -11.70 -12.41 -18.00
CA ALA A 59 -12.87 -11.71 -18.52
C ALA A 59 -12.82 -11.48 -20.04
N ASP A 60 -11.62 -11.28 -20.60
CA ASP A 60 -11.41 -10.96 -22.01
C ASP A 60 -11.36 -12.22 -22.91
N LEU A 61 -11.32 -13.41 -22.29
CA LEU A 61 -11.40 -14.68 -23.00
C LEU A 61 -12.83 -14.93 -23.50
N GLY A 62 -12.97 -14.98 -24.83
CA GLY A 62 -14.22 -15.25 -25.54
C GLY A 62 -14.55 -16.75 -25.67
N ARG A 63 -15.71 -17.07 -26.26
CA ARG A 63 -16.15 -18.46 -26.50
C ARG A 63 -15.54 -19.11 -27.75
N ARG A 64 -14.88 -18.35 -28.62
CA ARG A 64 -14.34 -18.80 -29.90
C ARG A 64 -12.93 -18.25 -30.11
N GLY A 65 -12.11 -18.97 -30.90
CA GLY A 65 -10.75 -18.56 -31.24
C GLY A 65 -9.73 -19.02 -30.20
N THR A 66 -8.51 -18.50 -30.29
CA THR A 66 -7.40 -18.84 -29.39
C THR A 66 -7.08 -17.70 -28.44
N VAL A 67 -6.34 -18.01 -27.36
CA VAL A 67 -5.85 -17.03 -26.38
C VAL A 67 -5.14 -15.84 -27.05
N SER A 68 -4.42 -16.06 -28.16
CA SER A 68 -3.73 -14.99 -28.92
C SER A 68 -4.60 -13.78 -29.27
N ARG A 69 -5.93 -13.93 -29.40
CA ARG A 69 -6.84 -12.82 -29.72
C ARG A 69 -7.11 -11.86 -28.57
N SER A 70 -6.94 -12.34 -27.33
CA SER A 70 -7.15 -11.57 -26.11
C SER A 70 -5.84 -11.28 -25.37
N LEU A 71 -4.69 -11.63 -25.99
CA LEU A 71 -3.37 -11.43 -25.44
C LEU A 71 -3.08 -9.93 -25.27
N ILE A 72 -2.61 -9.56 -24.09
CA ILE A 72 -1.86 -8.33 -23.86
C ILE A 72 -0.39 -8.69 -24.08
N PRO A 73 0.23 -8.28 -25.20
CA PRO A 73 1.56 -8.72 -25.56
C PRO A 73 2.63 -8.09 -24.66
N LEU A 74 3.79 -8.72 -24.56
CA LEU A 74 4.87 -8.32 -23.68
C LEU A 74 5.31 -6.86 -23.88
N GLU A 75 5.37 -6.39 -25.13
CA GLU A 75 5.68 -4.99 -25.50
C GLU A 75 4.67 -3.94 -24.98
N ARG A 76 3.49 -4.37 -24.49
CA ARG A 76 2.50 -3.52 -23.84
C ARG A 76 2.43 -3.71 -22.32
N CYS A 77 3.26 -4.58 -21.76
CA CYS A 77 3.25 -4.88 -20.34
C CYS A 77 4.14 -3.92 -19.56
N ALA A 78 3.77 -3.65 -18.30
CA ALA A 78 4.71 -3.05 -17.36
C ALA A 78 5.76 -4.09 -16.96
N ILE A 79 7.03 -3.74 -17.12
CA ILE A 79 8.18 -4.56 -16.74
C ILE A 79 9.06 -3.71 -15.82
N GLN A 80 9.37 -4.24 -14.64
CA GLN A 80 10.24 -3.61 -13.65
C GLN A 80 11.44 -4.50 -13.31
N ALA A 81 12.50 -3.93 -12.75
CA ALA A 81 13.60 -4.74 -12.23
C ALA A 81 13.18 -5.43 -10.92
N ARG A 82 13.70 -6.63 -10.62
CA ARG A 82 13.33 -7.37 -9.39
C ARG A 82 13.65 -6.62 -8.08
N ASP A 83 14.66 -5.76 -8.10
CA ASP A 83 15.11 -4.92 -6.99
C ASP A 83 14.35 -3.58 -6.88
N THR A 84 13.38 -3.34 -7.76
CA THR A 84 12.49 -2.18 -7.69
C THR A 84 11.87 -2.07 -6.29
N PRO A 85 11.86 -0.89 -5.65
CA PRO A 85 11.19 -0.72 -4.36
C PRO A 85 9.70 -1.09 -4.41
N VAL A 86 9.18 -1.71 -3.35
CA VAL A 86 7.76 -2.10 -3.23
C VAL A 86 6.82 -0.94 -3.52
N LYS A 87 7.16 0.28 -3.09
CA LYS A 87 6.34 1.47 -3.38
C LYS A 87 6.08 1.66 -4.87
N ASP A 88 7.09 1.45 -5.71
CA ASP A 88 7.03 1.68 -7.15
C ASP A 88 6.32 0.50 -7.84
N ALA A 89 6.45 -0.71 -7.29
CA ALA A 89 5.68 -1.88 -7.71
C ALA A 89 4.18 -1.72 -7.43
N VAL A 90 3.80 -1.23 -6.25
CA VAL A 90 2.40 -0.96 -5.90
C VAL A 90 1.76 0.03 -6.87
N GLN A 91 2.46 1.12 -7.23
CA GLN A 91 1.99 2.07 -8.25
C GLN A 91 1.84 1.42 -9.62
N ALA A 92 2.82 0.62 -10.05
CA ALA A 92 2.78 -0.04 -11.34
C ALA A 92 1.63 -1.06 -11.44
N ILE A 93 1.34 -1.80 -10.37
CA ILE A 93 0.21 -2.73 -10.28
C ILE A 93 -1.11 -1.96 -10.35
N ALA A 94 -1.24 -0.83 -9.66
CA ALA A 94 -2.43 0.02 -9.76
C ALA A 94 -2.68 0.53 -11.19
N ALA A 95 -1.63 0.89 -11.92
CA ALA A 95 -1.75 1.38 -13.29
C ALA A 95 -2.01 0.27 -14.32
N SER A 96 -1.40 -0.90 -14.14
CA SER A 96 -1.32 -1.94 -15.19
C SER A 96 -2.11 -3.21 -14.89
N GLY A 97 -2.50 -3.43 -13.63
CA GLY A 97 -3.15 -4.64 -13.12
C GLY A 97 -2.22 -5.84 -12.93
N LEU A 98 -1.29 -6.05 -13.87
CA LEU A 98 -0.21 -7.04 -13.79
C LEU A 98 1.12 -6.38 -14.16
N VAL A 99 2.16 -6.67 -13.38
CA VAL A 99 3.53 -6.19 -13.63
C VAL A 99 4.46 -7.39 -13.67
N PHE A 100 5.31 -7.47 -14.69
CA PHE A 100 6.38 -8.45 -14.78
C PHE A 100 7.67 -7.91 -14.15
N PHE A 101 8.48 -8.80 -13.58
CA PHE A 101 9.75 -8.46 -12.95
C PHE A 101 10.89 -9.21 -13.62
N ALA A 102 11.90 -8.45 -14.06
CA ALA A 102 13.07 -8.93 -14.76
C ALA A 102 14.31 -8.96 -13.86
N GLY A 103 15.00 -10.10 -13.85
CA GLY A 103 16.31 -10.30 -13.25
C GLY A 103 17.40 -10.52 -14.30
N PRO A 104 18.60 -10.99 -13.88
CA PRO A 104 19.73 -11.22 -14.78
C PRO A 104 19.45 -12.19 -15.94
N SER A 105 18.50 -13.12 -15.74
CA SER A 105 18.13 -14.15 -16.71
C SER A 105 16.86 -13.83 -17.49
N GLY A 106 16.37 -12.59 -17.44
CA GLY A 106 15.12 -12.17 -18.08
C GLY A 106 13.96 -12.08 -17.09
N ILE A 107 12.74 -12.20 -17.61
CA ILE A 107 11.51 -12.10 -16.79
C ILE A 107 11.31 -13.40 -16.02
N THR A 108 11.31 -13.31 -14.70
CA THR A 108 11.24 -14.47 -13.80
C THR A 108 10.03 -14.46 -12.89
N ASP A 109 9.42 -13.30 -12.66
CA ASP A 109 8.32 -13.15 -11.72
C ASP A 109 7.27 -12.17 -12.26
N PHE A 110 6.11 -12.16 -11.63
CA PHE A 110 5.07 -11.17 -11.84
C PHE A 110 4.36 -10.84 -10.52
N ALA A 111 3.69 -9.69 -10.45
CA ALA A 111 2.81 -9.35 -9.35
C ALA A 111 1.47 -8.82 -9.86
N VAL A 112 0.42 -9.07 -9.08
CA VAL A 112 -0.96 -8.70 -9.37
C VAL A 112 -1.59 -8.00 -8.17
N GLY A 113 -2.84 -7.53 -8.31
CA GLY A 113 -3.55 -6.84 -7.23
C GLY A 113 -3.62 -7.63 -5.92
N SER A 114 -3.84 -8.95 -5.97
CA SER A 114 -3.90 -9.80 -4.77
C SER A 114 -2.54 -9.92 -4.05
N ASP A 115 -1.41 -9.67 -4.71
CA ASP A 115 -0.10 -9.68 -4.07
C ASP A 115 0.09 -8.49 -3.11
N LEU A 116 -0.78 -7.46 -3.16
CA LEU A 116 -0.81 -6.41 -2.16
C LEU A 116 -1.12 -6.93 -0.75
N ASP A 117 -1.73 -8.11 -0.62
CA ASP A 117 -2.01 -8.74 0.66
C ASP A 117 -0.79 -9.41 1.30
N ARG A 118 0.33 -9.52 0.58
CA ARG A 118 1.56 -10.14 1.09
C ARG A 118 2.20 -9.33 2.22
N HIS A 119 2.92 -10.05 3.08
CA HIS A 119 3.53 -9.48 4.27
C HIS A 119 4.46 -8.30 3.98
N VAL A 120 5.27 -8.35 2.92
CA VAL A 120 6.20 -7.26 2.60
C VAL A 120 5.48 -5.95 2.28
N VAL A 121 4.36 -6.00 1.56
CA VAL A 121 3.54 -4.81 1.24
C VAL A 121 2.91 -4.26 2.51
N ARG A 122 2.41 -5.14 3.38
CA ARG A 122 1.89 -4.74 4.70
C ARG A 122 2.97 -4.08 5.55
N CYS A 123 4.18 -4.65 5.60
CA CYS A 123 5.30 -4.07 6.33
C CYS A 123 5.67 -2.68 5.79
N TYR A 124 5.75 -2.53 4.47
CA TYR A 124 5.96 -1.23 3.82
C TYR A 124 4.90 -0.21 4.25
N LEU A 125 3.62 -0.53 4.08
CA LEU A 125 2.52 0.38 4.44
C LEU A 125 2.51 0.71 5.94
N TYR A 126 2.78 -0.27 6.79
CA TYR A 126 2.85 -0.08 8.25
C TYR A 126 3.95 0.91 8.62
N VAL A 127 5.15 0.76 8.03
CA VAL A 127 6.28 1.65 8.30
C VAL A 127 5.98 3.08 7.87
N VAL A 128 5.44 3.27 6.66
CA VAL A 128 5.10 4.62 6.16
C VAL A 128 4.04 5.28 7.04
N LEU A 129 3.02 4.54 7.47
CA LEU A 129 1.96 5.07 8.33
C LEU A 129 2.47 5.34 9.75
N ALA A 130 3.30 4.47 10.32
CA ALA A 130 3.94 4.70 11.62
C ALA A 130 4.84 5.95 11.57
N GLU A 131 5.58 6.10 10.47
CA GLU A 131 6.17 7.33 9.95
C GLU A 131 5.34 8.59 10.28
N ALA A 132 4.24 8.69 9.55
CA ALA A 132 3.33 9.81 9.62
C ALA A 132 2.75 9.99 11.04
N GLU A 133 2.38 8.90 11.72
CA GLU A 133 1.80 8.95 13.07
C GLU A 133 2.79 9.53 14.10
N MET A 134 4.07 9.13 14.05
CA MET A 134 5.11 9.69 14.91
C MET A 134 5.33 11.19 14.66
N LEU A 135 5.36 11.62 13.40
CA LEU A 135 5.53 13.04 13.08
C LEU A 135 4.29 13.88 13.46
N LEU A 136 3.09 13.31 13.34
CA LEU A 136 1.85 13.90 13.85
C LEU A 136 1.89 14.06 15.37
N ALA A 137 2.40 13.05 16.09
CA ALA A 137 2.58 13.10 17.53
C ALA A 137 3.54 14.23 17.94
N ASP A 138 4.73 14.28 17.34
CA ASP A 138 5.71 15.33 17.60
C ASP A 138 5.11 16.74 17.34
N ALA A 139 4.33 16.89 16.26
CA ALA A 139 3.67 18.15 15.93
C ALA A 139 2.55 18.50 16.94
N ALA A 140 1.82 17.52 17.45
CA ALA A 140 0.79 17.76 18.46
C ALA A 140 1.42 18.22 19.80
N GLU A 141 2.49 17.56 20.25
CA GLU A 141 3.22 17.95 21.47
C GLU A 141 3.80 19.35 21.38
N ALA A 142 4.26 19.78 20.19
CA ALA A 142 4.85 21.10 20.00
C ALA A 142 3.82 22.25 20.04
N PHE A 143 2.53 21.98 19.80
CA PHE A 143 1.51 23.02 19.62
C PHE A 143 0.35 22.95 20.62
N LEU A 144 0.18 21.83 21.32
CA LEU A 144 -0.91 21.62 22.26
C LEU A 144 -0.37 21.34 23.65
N SER A 145 -1.08 21.82 24.68
CA SER A 145 -0.77 21.43 26.05
C SER A 145 -1.10 19.96 26.28
N GLN A 146 -0.47 19.37 27.31
CA GLN A 146 -0.71 17.99 27.68
C GLN A 146 -2.20 17.72 27.95
N GLU A 147 -2.87 18.61 28.67
CA GLU A 147 -4.30 18.51 28.99
C GLU A 147 -5.17 18.55 27.73
N ALA A 148 -4.78 19.39 26.76
CA ALA A 148 -5.49 19.47 25.49
C ALA A 148 -5.36 18.19 24.66
N ILE A 149 -4.20 17.51 24.73
CA ILE A 149 -3.98 16.20 24.10
C ILE A 149 -4.76 15.12 24.84
N GLU A 150 -4.72 15.12 26.17
CA GLU A 150 -5.41 14.13 26.98
C GLU A 150 -6.88 14.06 26.66
N VAL A 151 -7.59 15.19 26.50
CA VAL A 151 -9.04 15.22 26.15
C VAL A 151 -9.37 14.47 24.85
N LEU A 152 -8.39 14.27 23.96
CA LEU A 152 -8.58 13.57 22.68
C LEU A 152 -8.46 12.05 22.78
N ILE A 153 -7.86 11.52 23.86
CA ILE A 153 -7.72 10.08 24.07
C ILE A 153 -9.11 9.48 24.34
N GLN A 154 -9.47 8.40 23.65
CA GLN A 154 -10.82 7.83 23.73
C GLN A 154 -10.81 6.30 23.74
N GLY A 155 -11.89 5.71 24.27
CA GLY A 155 -12.13 4.28 24.25
C GLY A 155 -11.03 3.49 24.97
N ARG A 156 -10.56 2.41 24.33
CA ARG A 156 -9.55 1.51 24.91
C ARG A 156 -8.23 2.21 25.25
N GLU A 157 -7.84 3.22 24.47
CA GLU A 157 -6.58 3.93 24.72
C GLU A 157 -6.67 4.84 25.95
N ARG A 158 -7.87 5.34 26.30
CA ARG A 158 -8.08 6.07 27.56
C ARG A 158 -7.79 5.17 28.76
N THR A 159 -8.40 3.98 28.75
CA THR A 159 -8.22 3.00 29.83
C THR A 159 -6.75 2.59 29.96
N ARG A 160 -6.02 2.48 28.84
CA ARG A 160 -4.59 2.17 28.86
C ARG A 160 -3.75 3.32 29.41
N TYR A 161 -4.03 4.55 29.01
CA TYR A 161 -3.37 5.74 29.54
C TYR A 161 -3.56 5.86 31.05
N GLU A 162 -4.81 5.80 31.52
CA GLU A 162 -5.14 5.86 32.95
C GLU A 162 -4.48 4.72 33.75
N ALA A 163 -4.43 3.51 33.19
CA ALA A 163 -3.75 2.38 33.82
C ALA A 163 -2.22 2.59 33.90
N ALA A 164 -1.60 3.15 32.87
CA ALA A 164 -0.18 3.49 32.88
C ALA A 164 0.13 4.56 33.93
N CYS A 165 -0.68 5.63 34.00
CA CYS A 165 -0.56 6.65 35.05
C CYS A 165 -0.75 6.08 36.46
N ALA A 166 -1.75 5.21 36.65
CA ALA A 166 -2.00 4.55 37.94
C ALA A 166 -0.86 3.61 38.37
N GLN A 167 -0.06 3.13 37.42
CA GLN A 167 1.11 2.29 37.64
C GLN A 167 2.42 3.09 37.71
N ASP A 168 2.36 4.42 37.69
CA ASP A 168 3.53 5.32 37.66
C ASP A 168 4.51 5.00 36.50
N VAL A 169 3.95 4.54 35.38
CA VAL A 169 4.71 4.30 34.15
C VAL A 169 4.98 5.64 33.48
N GLU A 170 6.25 5.93 33.18
CA GLU A 170 6.62 7.10 32.37
C GLU A 170 5.94 7.00 31.00
N THR A 171 5.00 7.89 30.74
CA THR A 171 4.19 7.84 29.54
C THR A 171 3.71 9.23 29.15
N ARG A 172 3.49 9.45 27.86
CA ARG A 172 3.03 10.74 27.33
C ARG A 172 1.65 10.58 26.69
N PRO A 173 0.69 11.51 26.91
CA PRO A 173 -0.65 11.42 26.33
C PRO A 173 -0.67 11.23 24.82
N VAL A 174 0.31 11.80 24.11
CA VAL A 174 0.39 11.69 22.65
C VAL A 174 0.59 10.25 22.17
N GLU A 175 1.22 9.40 22.99
CA GLU A 175 1.49 7.98 22.69
C GLU A 175 0.22 7.13 22.64
N TYR A 176 -0.90 7.68 23.13
CA TYR A 176 -2.23 7.06 23.13
C TYR A 176 -3.17 7.70 22.10
N LEU A 177 -2.68 8.66 21.31
CA LEU A 177 -3.43 9.17 20.17
C LEU A 177 -3.37 8.20 19.00
N MET A 178 -4.46 8.16 18.25
CA MET A 178 -4.59 7.41 17.00
C MET A 178 -4.85 8.40 15.87
N PHE A 179 -4.54 8.05 14.61
CA PHE A 179 -4.86 8.84 13.41
C PHE A 179 -6.19 9.63 13.44
N ARG A 180 -7.27 9.00 13.92
CA ARG A 180 -8.59 9.65 14.04
C ARG A 180 -8.59 10.88 14.95
N ALA A 181 -7.81 10.89 16.03
CA ALA A 181 -7.70 12.02 16.93
C ALA A 181 -7.07 13.22 16.23
N TYR A 182 -6.00 13.02 15.45
CA TYR A 182 -5.33 14.09 14.70
C TYR A 182 -6.27 14.80 13.72
N SER A 183 -7.21 14.07 13.09
CA SER A 183 -8.23 14.67 12.21
C SER A 183 -9.11 15.73 12.90
N ARG A 184 -9.23 15.68 14.24
CA ARG A 184 -10.03 16.61 15.05
C ARG A 184 -9.27 17.86 15.50
N ILE A 185 -7.94 17.88 15.33
CA ILE A 185 -7.06 18.94 15.81
C ILE A 185 -6.19 19.56 14.72
N VAL A 186 -6.43 19.22 13.46
CA VAL A 186 -5.71 19.76 12.30
C VAL A 186 -5.68 21.30 12.31
N ASP A 187 -6.80 21.94 12.62
CA ASP A 187 -6.94 23.41 12.74
C ASP A 187 -6.09 24.04 13.84
N ARG A 188 -5.68 23.24 14.82
CA ARG A 188 -4.92 23.71 15.99
C ARG A 188 -3.42 23.52 15.82
N ILE A 189 -2.98 22.90 14.73
CA ILE A 189 -1.58 22.60 14.46
C ILE A 189 -1.23 23.09 13.04
N PRO A 190 -0.91 24.38 12.86
CA PRO A 190 -0.67 24.99 11.54
C PRO A 190 0.33 24.22 10.65
N PRO A 191 1.44 23.67 11.17
CA PRO A 191 2.36 22.88 10.36
C PRO A 191 1.73 21.66 9.68
N LEU A 192 0.64 21.09 10.21
CA LEU A 192 -0.03 19.97 9.56
C LEU A 192 -0.72 20.40 8.26
N VAL A 193 -1.34 21.58 8.28
CA VAL A 193 -2.02 22.14 7.11
C VAL A 193 -0.99 22.54 6.06
N GLU A 194 0.11 23.17 6.48
CA GLU A 194 1.19 23.58 5.57
C GLU A 194 1.94 22.39 4.95
N ALA A 195 2.10 21.30 5.70
CA ALA A 195 2.78 20.09 5.23
C ALA A 195 1.95 19.26 4.23
N PHE A 196 0.63 19.47 4.18
CA PHE A 196 -0.25 18.68 3.33
C PHE A 196 -0.49 19.39 1.98
N PRO A 197 -0.29 18.72 0.83
CA PRO A 197 -0.39 19.34 -0.50
C PRO A 197 -1.84 19.69 -0.93
N GLY A 198 -2.81 19.63 -0.04
CA GLY A 198 -4.23 19.87 -0.32
C GLY A 198 -4.90 20.73 0.76
N SER A 199 -6.21 20.87 0.65
CA SER A 199 -7.01 21.61 1.62
C SER A 199 -7.04 20.91 2.99
N GLN A 200 -7.36 21.69 4.02
CA GLN A 200 -7.55 21.19 5.37
C GLN A 200 -8.65 20.10 5.45
N ASN A 201 -9.71 20.23 4.68
CA ASN A 201 -10.78 19.23 4.63
C ASN A 201 -10.30 17.93 4.00
N GLU A 202 -9.48 18.01 2.96
CA GLU A 202 -8.84 16.83 2.36
C GLU A 202 -7.87 16.17 3.33
N LEU A 203 -7.09 16.94 4.10
CA LEU A 203 -6.23 16.39 5.16
C LEU A 203 -7.05 15.62 6.21
N ARG A 204 -8.17 16.20 6.68
CA ARG A 204 -9.07 15.51 7.63
C ARG A 204 -9.64 14.22 7.05
N ALA A 205 -9.99 14.21 5.77
CA ALA A 205 -10.47 13.00 5.09
C ALA A 205 -9.36 11.95 4.96
N VAL A 206 -8.16 12.36 4.53
CA VAL A 206 -7.01 11.46 4.36
C VAL A 206 -6.56 10.85 5.70
N LEU A 207 -6.56 11.59 6.81
CA LEU A 207 -6.23 11.04 8.13
C LEU A 207 -7.23 9.95 8.57
N LYS A 208 -8.50 10.04 8.17
CA LYS A 208 -9.48 8.97 8.43
C LYS A 208 -9.18 7.73 7.58
N GLU A 209 -8.80 7.92 6.32
CA GLU A 209 -8.39 6.82 5.44
C GLU A 209 -7.08 6.16 5.90
N PHE A 210 -6.11 6.94 6.38
CA PHE A 210 -4.89 6.41 7.01
C PHE A 210 -5.22 5.57 8.24
N ALA A 211 -6.16 6.01 9.09
CA ALA A 211 -6.62 5.20 10.21
C ALA A 211 -7.24 3.87 9.76
N LYS A 212 -8.03 3.88 8.68
CA LYS A 212 -8.65 2.67 8.10
C LYS A 212 -7.56 1.74 7.56
N LEU A 213 -6.63 2.27 6.76
CA LEU A 213 -5.55 1.51 6.14
C LEU A 213 -4.62 0.91 7.19
N ARG A 214 -4.18 1.72 8.18
CA ARG A 214 -3.35 1.28 9.31
C ARG A 214 -3.97 0.08 10.03
N ASN A 215 -5.27 0.18 10.34
CA ASN A 215 -5.98 -0.93 10.98
C ASN A 215 -6.06 -2.16 10.09
N CYS A 216 -6.26 -2.02 8.78
CA CYS A 216 -6.26 -3.15 7.86
C CYS A 216 -4.89 -3.84 7.79
N VAL A 217 -3.83 -3.05 7.66
CA VAL A 217 -2.44 -3.53 7.58
C VAL A 217 -2.02 -4.24 8.87
N ALA A 218 -2.39 -3.71 10.04
CA ALA A 218 -2.04 -4.28 11.35
C ALA A 218 -2.81 -5.57 11.69
N HIS A 219 -3.87 -5.91 10.96
CA HIS A 219 -4.66 -7.12 11.19
C HIS A 219 -4.37 -8.18 10.11
N PRO A 220 -3.61 -9.25 10.43
CA PRO A 220 -3.18 -10.22 9.42
C PRO A 220 -4.34 -10.97 8.75
N SER A 221 -5.49 -11.08 9.42
CA SER A 221 -6.69 -11.74 8.88
C SER A 221 -7.56 -10.84 7.99
N LYS A 222 -7.26 -9.54 7.89
CA LYS A 222 -8.05 -8.59 7.07
C LYS A 222 -7.37 -8.42 5.73
N SER A 223 -8.01 -8.81 4.64
CA SER A 223 -7.48 -8.57 3.30
C SER A 223 -7.53 -7.07 2.94
N LEU A 224 -6.39 -6.52 2.53
CA LEU A 224 -6.25 -5.16 2.00
C LEU A 224 -7.12 -4.98 0.76
N THR A 225 -7.09 -5.98 -0.14
CA THR A 225 -7.79 -5.93 -1.43
C THR A 225 -9.31 -6.10 -1.32
N THR A 226 -9.81 -6.56 -0.17
CA THR A 226 -11.26 -6.55 0.13
C THR A 226 -11.73 -5.19 0.63
N GLU A 227 -10.88 -4.44 1.32
CA GLU A 227 -11.23 -3.16 1.96
C GLU A 227 -10.90 -1.93 1.12
N PHE A 228 -9.95 -2.07 0.20
CA PHE A 228 -9.40 -1.02 -0.65
C PHE A 228 -9.19 -1.55 -2.07
N SER A 229 -9.48 -0.74 -3.08
CA SER A 229 -8.99 -1.06 -4.42
C SER A 229 -7.46 -0.94 -4.48
N VAL A 230 -6.83 -1.61 -5.44
CA VAL A 230 -5.39 -1.49 -5.70
C VAL A 230 -4.99 -0.03 -5.90
N THR A 231 -5.82 0.74 -6.62
CA THR A 231 -5.64 2.17 -6.83
C THR A 231 -5.72 2.98 -5.53
N ASP A 232 -6.64 2.64 -4.63
CA ASP A 232 -6.74 3.32 -3.33
C ASP A 232 -5.49 3.06 -2.47
N VAL A 233 -5.01 1.81 -2.44
CA VAL A 233 -3.78 1.47 -1.69
C VAL A 233 -2.60 2.27 -2.22
N ALA A 234 -2.41 2.29 -3.55
CA ALA A 234 -1.36 3.06 -4.20
C ALA A 234 -1.48 4.56 -3.91
N ALA A 235 -2.67 5.14 -4.05
CA ALA A 235 -2.90 6.56 -3.82
C ALA A 235 -2.68 6.96 -2.35
N LEU A 236 -3.10 6.11 -1.40
CA LEU A 236 -2.91 6.36 0.03
C LEU A 236 -1.44 6.23 0.43
N ALA A 237 -0.70 5.26 -0.11
CA ALA A 237 0.73 5.14 0.11
C ALA A 237 1.49 6.39 -0.34
N THR A 238 1.24 6.86 -1.57
CA THR A 238 1.84 8.10 -2.11
C THR A 238 1.50 9.31 -1.26
N LYS A 239 0.22 9.45 -0.84
CA LYS A 239 -0.20 10.55 0.04
C LYS A 239 0.49 10.49 1.39
N ALA A 240 0.67 9.31 1.97
CA ALA A 240 1.32 9.14 3.27
C ALA A 240 2.81 9.51 3.19
N GLU A 241 3.51 9.11 2.13
CA GLU A 241 4.90 9.50 1.89
C GLU A 241 5.05 11.01 1.69
N ALA A 242 4.22 11.60 0.82
CA ALA A 242 4.25 13.04 0.55
C ALA A 242 3.95 13.86 1.82
N PHE A 243 2.95 13.44 2.60
CA PHE A 243 2.60 14.09 3.85
C PHE A 243 3.72 13.96 4.90
N THR A 244 4.31 12.77 5.02
CA THR A 244 5.47 12.53 5.89
C THR A 244 6.63 13.45 5.54
N GLU A 245 6.95 13.57 4.25
CA GLU A 245 8.03 14.46 3.80
C GLU A 245 7.71 15.94 4.08
N GLY A 246 6.47 16.38 3.85
CA GLY A 246 6.01 17.72 4.22
C GLY A 246 6.20 18.01 5.71
N LEU A 247 5.84 17.06 6.59
CA LEU A 247 6.02 17.19 8.04
C LEU A 247 7.50 17.28 8.43
N ARG A 248 8.38 16.49 7.80
CA ARG A 248 9.83 16.58 8.02
C ARG A 248 10.37 17.96 7.63
N GLN A 249 9.91 18.53 6.53
CA GLN A 249 10.33 19.85 6.06
C GLN A 249 9.84 20.97 6.99
N ALA A 250 8.58 20.90 7.43
CA ALA A 250 8.01 21.84 8.40
C ALA A 250 8.82 21.83 9.71
N ARG A 251 9.13 20.64 10.25
CA ARG A 251 9.95 20.49 11.47
C ARG A 251 11.34 21.09 11.33
N ARG A 252 12.03 20.87 10.21
CA ARG A 252 13.36 21.46 9.94
C ARG A 252 13.31 22.98 9.88
N SER A 253 12.19 23.54 9.41
CA SER A 253 11.99 24.99 9.28
C SER A 253 11.73 25.64 10.63
N SER A 254 10.99 24.98 11.52
CA SER A 254 10.75 25.44 12.89
C SER A 254 12.01 25.43 13.76
N ALA A 255 12.90 24.44 13.59
CA ALA A 255 14.13 24.33 14.39
C ALA A 255 15.20 25.40 14.08
N ARG A 256 15.00 26.22 13.04
CA ARG A 256 15.94 27.29 12.63
C ARG A 256 15.54 28.69 13.11
N ARG A 257 14.37 28.82 13.76
CA ARG A 257 13.89 30.06 14.37
C ARG A 257 14.22 30.07 15.85
#